data_AF-A0A1J5WQ86-F1
#
_entry.id   AF-A0A1J5WQ86-F1
#
_cell.length_a   1.000
_cell.length_b   1.000
_cell.length_c   1.000
_cell.angle_alpha   90.00
_cell.angle_beta   90.00
_cell.angle_gamma   90.00
#
_symmetry.space_group_name_H-M   'P 1'
#
loop_
_entity.id
_entity.type
_entity.pdbx_description
1 polymer ?
#
loop_
_entity_poly.entity_id
_entity_poly.type
_entity_poly.pdbx_seq_one_letter_code
_entity_poly.pdbx_strand_id
1 'polypeptide(L)'
;METRVKTILRHKKIFFLFTEKSIFLFPETEYKQLRQREDGYPCLKRKYLSEVTARDTERVICIACHGEAAPEDLVSPLCRQMHFFLCRKCIDYLQKRKNKRNIFCPYCKGEQGGKAFQEEILGAVLSLMSPQTLPGLEITPDMEVETVTKLTRETKVVLDNIAVTDVLFLELMSKAAVEIRNTVSLVGDDNTFDWRTKERIQFCFDGYTDEEMKQIHENIKAMPSKNIQINAKEIYAEGDSVYFLLKAWAGAGRYSPDLFLKTSKKEHIEEFLEEEDSSLWIGKVKTLDLRGYAVEILPVSFRRGSEASLQDISNSRKNKHPRLISGGIYSHESPPPSTAGFWYVESAS
;
A
#
# COMPACT_ATOMS: atom_id res chain seq x y z
N MET A 1 25.45 -0.51 4.77
CA MET A 1 24.16 -1.23 4.73
C MET A 1 23.47 -0.72 3.48
N GLU A 2 23.42 -1.54 2.43
CA GLU A 2 23.02 -1.09 1.09
C GLU A 2 21.53 -0.82 1.04
N THR A 3 21.18 0.41 0.64
CA THR A 3 19.80 0.83 0.45
C THR A 3 19.24 0.07 -0.75
N ARG A 4 18.36 -0.91 -0.55
CA ARG A 4 17.65 -1.55 -1.68
C ARG A 4 16.38 -0.79 -2.01
N VAL A 5 16.11 -0.66 -3.31
CA VAL A 5 14.82 -0.17 -3.80
C VAL A 5 13.80 -1.30 -3.69
N LYS A 6 12.77 -1.11 -2.86
CA LYS A 6 11.69 -2.09 -2.64
C LYS A 6 10.66 -2.04 -3.75
N THR A 7 10.16 -0.83 -4.02
CA THR A 7 9.00 -0.61 -4.89
C THR A 7 9.21 0.68 -5.69
N ILE A 8 8.69 0.71 -6.91
CA ILE A 8 8.62 1.93 -7.72
C ILE A 8 7.17 2.14 -8.12
N LEU A 9 6.60 3.28 -7.77
CA LEU A 9 5.24 3.65 -8.11
C LEU A 9 5.24 4.92 -8.94
N ARG A 10 4.22 5.07 -9.78
CA ARG A 10 4.01 6.26 -10.59
C ARG A 10 2.72 6.92 -10.16
N HIS A 11 2.79 8.22 -9.88
CA HIS A 11 1.61 9.06 -9.75
C HIS A 11 1.75 10.22 -10.73
N LYS A 12 0.91 10.21 -11.78
CA LYS A 12 0.95 11.19 -12.87
C LYS A 12 2.35 11.28 -13.51
N LYS A 13 3.05 12.41 -13.37
CA LYS A 13 4.40 12.64 -13.92
C LYS A 13 5.52 12.45 -12.88
N ILE A 14 5.19 11.98 -11.68
CA ILE A 14 6.15 11.76 -10.61
C ILE A 14 6.33 10.26 -10.39
N PHE A 15 7.58 9.86 -10.24
CA PHE A 15 7.97 8.51 -9.86
C PHE A 15 8.42 8.49 -8.40
N PHE A 16 7.85 7.59 -7.63
CA PHE A 16 8.14 7.37 -6.22
C PHE A 16 9.01 6.12 -6.11
N LEU A 17 10.25 6.30 -5.69
CA LEU A 17 11.19 5.22 -5.41
C LEU A 17 11.21 4.95 -3.90
N PHE A 18 10.74 3.78 -3.51
CA PHE A 18 10.70 3.36 -2.12
C PHE A 18 11.96 2.59 -1.78
N THR A 19 12.65 3.04 -0.75
CA THR A 19 13.79 2.34 -0.17
C THR A 19 13.43 1.84 1.23
N GLU A 20 14.33 1.11 1.89
CA GLU A 20 14.09 0.66 3.26
C GLU A 20 13.68 1.80 4.20
N LYS A 21 14.30 2.98 4.09
CA LYS A 21 14.14 4.08 5.07
C LYS A 21 13.52 5.36 4.52
N SER A 22 13.51 5.56 3.21
CA SER A 22 13.14 6.83 2.59
C SER A 22 12.42 6.66 1.27
N ILE A 23 11.76 7.73 0.83
CA ILE A 23 11.10 7.83 -0.46
C ILE A 23 11.85 8.86 -1.29
N PHE A 24 12.08 8.57 -2.56
CA PHE A 24 12.67 9.51 -3.51
C PHE A 24 11.66 9.83 -4.61
N LEU A 25 11.34 11.10 -4.79
CA LEU A 25 10.47 11.60 -5.84
C LEU A 25 11.33 12.04 -7.01
N PHE A 26 11.02 11.51 -8.19
CA PHE A 26 11.70 11.84 -9.43
C PHE A 26 10.74 12.50 -10.41
N PRO A 27 11.16 13.60 -11.07
CA PRO A 27 10.48 14.05 -12.27
C PRO A 27 10.56 12.98 -13.35
N GLU A 28 9.52 12.89 -14.18
CA GLU A 28 9.47 11.94 -15.31
C GLU A 28 10.70 12.05 -16.22
N THR A 29 11.25 13.25 -16.42
CA THR A 29 12.46 13.48 -17.24
C THR A 29 13.70 12.83 -16.64
N GLU A 30 13.94 12.97 -15.34
CA GLU A 30 15.07 12.36 -14.65
C GLU A 30 14.86 10.85 -14.49
N TYR A 31 13.64 10.41 -14.16
CA TYR A 31 13.34 8.99 -14.05
C TYR A 31 13.55 8.24 -15.38
N LYS A 32 13.11 8.81 -16.51
CA LYS A 32 13.33 8.22 -17.84
C LYS A 32 14.82 8.14 -18.22
N GLN A 33 15.66 9.01 -17.66
CA GLN A 33 17.12 8.89 -17.83
C GLN A 33 17.66 7.72 -17.01
N LEU A 34 17.10 7.46 -15.82
CA LEU A 34 17.47 6.34 -14.95
C LEU A 34 16.98 4.99 -15.49
N ARG A 35 15.77 4.93 -16.05
CA ARG A 35 15.15 3.71 -16.57
C ARG A 35 14.54 3.98 -17.94
N GLN A 36 15.12 3.40 -18.98
CA GLN A 36 14.68 3.64 -20.35
C GLN A 36 13.38 2.92 -20.73
N ARG A 37 13.11 1.72 -20.16
CA ARG A 37 11.83 0.95 -20.22
C ARG A 37 11.76 -0.08 -19.08
N GLU A 38 10.57 -0.62 -18.80
CA GLU A 38 10.29 -1.62 -17.76
C GLU A 38 11.20 -2.87 -17.80
N ASP A 39 11.71 -3.24 -18.99
CA ASP A 39 12.55 -4.43 -19.23
C ASP A 39 14.05 -4.11 -19.41
N GLY A 40 14.47 -2.85 -19.26
CA GLY A 40 15.77 -2.36 -19.71
C GLY A 40 16.86 -2.29 -18.64
N TYR A 41 18.12 -2.20 -19.09
CA TYR A 41 19.27 -1.81 -18.29
C TYR A 41 19.06 -0.41 -17.67
N PRO A 42 19.13 -0.22 -16.33
CA PRO A 42 19.09 1.12 -15.76
C PRO A 42 20.37 1.86 -16.09
N CYS A 43 20.23 3.13 -16.44
CA CYS A 43 21.30 4.00 -16.89
C CYS A 43 21.59 5.03 -15.82
N LEU A 44 22.86 5.19 -15.45
CA LEU A 44 23.29 6.09 -14.38
C LEU A 44 24.43 6.94 -14.91
N LYS A 45 24.55 8.17 -14.41
CA LYS A 45 25.71 9.01 -14.76
C LYS A 45 26.97 8.34 -14.25
N ARG A 46 28.00 8.23 -15.10
CA ARG A 46 29.26 7.54 -14.78
C ARG A 46 29.89 8.03 -13.48
N LYS A 47 29.83 9.34 -13.18
CA LYS A 47 30.43 9.93 -11.98
C LYS A 47 30.00 9.26 -10.68
N TYR A 48 28.72 8.88 -10.55
CA TYR A 48 28.21 8.24 -9.34
C TYR A 48 28.74 6.82 -9.17
N LEU A 49 29.19 6.18 -10.25
CA LEU A 49 29.65 4.80 -10.20
C LEU A 49 31.13 4.70 -9.80
N SER A 50 31.94 5.70 -10.15
CA SER A 50 33.33 5.81 -9.67
C SER A 50 33.40 6.00 -8.15
N GLU A 51 32.43 6.69 -7.55
CA GLU A 51 32.33 6.88 -6.10
C GLU A 51 31.89 5.60 -5.35
N VAL A 52 31.09 4.73 -5.98
CA VAL A 52 30.58 3.50 -5.36
C VAL A 52 31.64 2.39 -5.26
N THR A 53 32.59 2.32 -6.20
CA THR A 53 33.45 1.12 -6.35
C THR A 53 34.78 1.16 -5.60
N ALA A 54 35.12 2.27 -4.94
CA ALA A 54 36.34 2.46 -4.14
C ALA A 54 37.67 2.04 -4.83
N ARG A 55 37.66 1.89 -6.17
CA ARG A 55 38.84 1.66 -6.99
C ARG A 55 39.05 2.91 -7.86
N ASP A 56 40.28 3.41 -7.90
CA ASP A 56 40.74 4.27 -8.98
C ASP A 56 40.45 3.52 -10.27
N THR A 57 39.37 3.91 -10.95
CA THR A 57 38.81 3.11 -12.03
C THR A 57 39.73 3.27 -13.23
N GLU A 58 40.64 2.30 -13.40
CA GLU A 58 41.17 1.88 -14.70
C GLU A 58 40.10 2.09 -15.77
N ARG A 59 40.48 2.58 -16.96
CA ARG A 59 39.58 2.97 -18.06
C ARG A 59 38.42 1.98 -18.23
N VAL A 60 37.30 2.24 -17.55
CA VAL A 60 36.09 1.43 -17.72
C VAL A 60 35.51 1.81 -19.07
N ILE A 61 35.29 0.80 -19.89
CA ILE A 61 34.80 0.95 -21.27
C ILE A 61 33.46 0.26 -21.45
N CYS A 62 32.77 0.66 -22.51
CA CYS A 62 31.59 -0.06 -22.97
C CYS A 62 31.99 -1.44 -23.50
N ILE A 63 31.36 -2.53 -23.02
CA ILE A 63 31.66 -3.89 -23.52
C ILE A 63 31.31 -4.07 -25.02
N ALA A 64 30.38 -3.27 -25.54
CA ALA A 64 29.86 -3.43 -26.88
C ALA A 64 30.59 -2.59 -27.94
N CYS A 65 30.98 -1.35 -27.61
CA CYS A 65 31.67 -0.46 -28.55
C CYS A 65 33.10 -0.12 -28.13
N HIS A 66 33.57 -0.58 -26.97
CA HIS A 66 34.87 -0.26 -26.37
C HIS A 66 35.12 1.24 -26.15
N GLY A 67 34.08 2.07 -26.25
CA GLY A 67 34.16 3.50 -25.98
C GLY A 67 34.24 3.80 -24.49
N GLU A 68 35.04 4.80 -24.15
CA GLU A 68 35.03 5.44 -22.83
C GLU A 68 33.81 6.35 -22.69
N ALA A 69 33.37 6.56 -21.45
CA ALA A 69 32.27 7.46 -21.10
C ALA A 69 32.79 8.64 -20.27
N ALA A 70 32.35 9.86 -20.54
CA ALA A 70 32.61 11.01 -19.67
C ALA A 70 31.88 10.87 -18.33
N PRO A 71 32.25 11.61 -17.27
CA PRO A 71 31.57 11.55 -15.97
C PRO A 71 30.05 11.81 -16.04
N GLU A 72 29.60 12.65 -16.96
CA GLU A 72 28.18 12.98 -17.15
C GLU A 72 27.45 12.03 -18.11
N ASP A 73 28.16 11.11 -18.77
CA ASP A 73 27.54 10.14 -19.69
C ASP A 73 26.74 9.09 -18.92
N LEU A 74 25.59 8.72 -19.49
CA LEU A 74 24.72 7.66 -18.98
C LEU A 74 25.24 6.28 -19.40
N VAL A 75 25.49 5.44 -18.40
CA VAL A 75 26.01 4.08 -18.57
C VAL A 75 25.26 3.10 -17.66
N SER A 76 25.18 1.83 -18.08
CA SER A 76 24.65 0.75 -17.25
C SER A 76 25.75 -0.23 -16.86
N PRO A 77 26.11 -0.35 -15.57
CA PRO A 77 27.13 -1.28 -15.11
C PRO A 77 26.66 -2.73 -15.23
N LEU A 78 27.59 -3.64 -15.58
CA LEU A 78 27.30 -5.07 -15.73
C LEU A 78 27.60 -5.91 -14.47
N CYS A 79 28.33 -5.36 -13.50
CA CYS A 79 28.65 -6.00 -12.23
C CYS A 79 29.10 -4.98 -11.17
N ARG A 80 29.09 -5.38 -9.90
CA ARG A 80 29.51 -4.55 -8.75
C ARG A 80 30.92 -4.01 -8.87
N GLN A 81 31.81 -4.80 -9.47
CA GLN A 81 33.22 -4.44 -9.67
C GLN A 81 33.43 -3.54 -10.88
N MET A 82 32.36 -3.19 -11.61
CA MET A 82 32.38 -2.31 -12.77
C MET A 82 33.43 -2.67 -13.82
N HIS A 83 33.69 -3.96 -14.05
CA HIS A 83 34.63 -4.36 -15.10
C HIS A 83 34.23 -3.80 -16.48
N PHE A 84 32.93 -3.69 -16.73
CA PHE A 84 32.38 -3.11 -17.94
C PHE A 84 31.02 -2.44 -17.68
N PHE A 85 30.66 -1.53 -18.60
CA PHE A 85 29.31 -0.99 -18.71
C PHE A 85 28.74 -1.13 -20.13
N LEU A 86 27.46 -0.81 -20.31
CA LEU A 86 26.85 -0.53 -21.59
C LEU A 86 26.56 0.97 -21.71
N CYS A 87 27.04 1.62 -22.78
CA CYS A 87 26.72 3.02 -23.02
C CYS A 87 25.30 3.15 -23.57
N ARG A 88 24.70 4.33 -23.38
CA ARG A 88 23.33 4.62 -23.86
C ARG A 88 23.07 4.19 -25.31
N LYS A 89 23.96 4.55 -26.24
CA LYS A 89 23.81 4.20 -27.67
C LYS A 89 23.77 2.69 -27.91
N CYS A 90 24.59 1.93 -27.18
CA CYS A 90 24.62 0.48 -27.27
C CYS A 90 23.37 -0.16 -26.65
N ILE A 91 22.85 0.39 -25.54
CA ILE A 91 21.60 -0.07 -24.92
C ILE A 91 20.44 0.13 -25.90
N ASP A 92 20.30 1.33 -26.46
CA ASP A 92 19.24 1.65 -27.44
C ASP A 92 19.29 0.70 -28.65
N TYR A 93 20.50 0.36 -29.10
CA TYR A 93 20.70 -0.58 -30.20
C TYR A 93 20.32 -2.02 -29.83
N LEU A 94 20.69 -2.48 -28.63
CA LEU A 94 20.38 -3.83 -28.15
C LEU A 94 18.87 -4.02 -27.93
N GLN A 95 18.19 -3.00 -27.41
CA GLN A 95 16.75 -3.03 -27.19
C GLN A 95 15.93 -3.14 -28.48
N LYS A 96 16.44 -2.64 -29.62
CA LYS A 96 15.78 -2.73 -30.93
C LYS A 96 15.90 -4.11 -31.59
N ARG A 97 16.74 -5.01 -31.06
CA ARG A 97 16.92 -6.35 -31.64
C ARG A 97 15.76 -7.28 -31.26
N LYS A 98 15.25 -8.05 -32.24
CA LYS A 98 14.22 -9.07 -32.01
C LYS A 98 14.69 -10.21 -31.07
N ASN A 99 15.98 -10.53 -31.08
CA ASN A 99 16.61 -11.49 -30.18
C ASN A 99 17.22 -10.78 -28.96
N LYS A 100 16.46 -10.71 -27.85
CA LYS A 100 16.90 -10.16 -26.56
C LYS A 100 17.90 -11.11 -25.89
N ARG A 101 19.17 -11.10 -26.32
CA ARG A 101 20.25 -11.80 -25.59
C ARG A 101 20.78 -10.88 -24.50
N ASN A 102 20.75 -11.35 -23.26
CA ASN A 102 21.33 -10.62 -22.13
C ASN A 102 22.85 -10.57 -22.26
N ILE A 103 23.42 -9.39 -22.05
CA ILE A 103 24.86 -9.19 -21.96
C ILE A 103 25.26 -9.26 -20.49
N PHE A 104 26.31 -10.04 -20.22
CA PHE A 104 26.85 -10.26 -18.89
C PHE A 104 28.30 -9.82 -18.81
N CYS A 105 28.76 -9.49 -17.60
CA CYS A 105 30.17 -9.22 -17.33
C CYS A 105 30.98 -10.54 -17.46
N PRO A 106 31.97 -10.63 -18.37
CA PRO A 106 32.76 -11.85 -18.58
C PRO A 106 33.61 -12.26 -17.38
N TYR A 107 34.01 -11.30 -16.54
CA TYR A 107 34.91 -11.51 -15.41
C TYR A 107 34.20 -11.99 -14.14
N CYS A 108 32.89 -11.75 -14.02
CA CYS A 108 32.13 -12.18 -12.86
C CYS A 108 31.45 -13.51 -13.19
N LYS A 109 31.85 -14.59 -12.52
CA LYS A 109 31.21 -15.90 -12.70
C LYS A 109 29.79 -15.85 -12.10
N GLY A 110 28.76 -16.01 -12.94
CA GLY A 110 27.34 -16.11 -12.55
C GLY A 110 26.52 -14.83 -12.78
N GLU A 111 25.19 -14.94 -12.67
CA GLU A 111 24.18 -13.87 -12.85
C GLU A 111 24.26 -12.75 -11.78
N GLN A 112 25.43 -12.15 -11.58
CA GLN A 112 25.59 -11.02 -10.67
C GLN A 112 25.09 -9.69 -11.25
N GLY A 113 24.71 -9.66 -12.54
CA GLY A 113 24.13 -8.51 -13.22
C GLY A 113 22.59 -8.46 -13.21
N GLY A 114 21.95 -9.36 -12.45
CA GLY A 114 20.49 -9.50 -12.39
C GLY A 114 19.77 -8.32 -11.69
N LYS A 115 18.43 -8.39 -11.63
CA LYS A 115 17.55 -7.34 -11.11
C LYS A 115 17.95 -6.83 -9.70
N ALA A 116 18.36 -7.73 -8.81
CA ALA A 116 18.78 -7.37 -7.45
C ALA A 116 20.03 -6.48 -7.40
N PHE A 117 21.01 -6.73 -8.27
CA PHE A 117 22.21 -5.89 -8.39
C PHE A 117 21.87 -4.50 -8.93
N GLN A 118 20.95 -4.45 -9.89
CA GLN A 118 20.47 -3.20 -10.45
C GLN A 118 19.73 -2.34 -9.40
N GLU A 119 18.93 -2.96 -8.54
CA GLU A 119 18.25 -2.28 -7.42
C GLU A 119 19.23 -1.79 -6.34
N GLU A 120 20.27 -2.57 -6.06
CA GLU A 120 21.35 -2.20 -5.12
C GLU A 120 22.14 -0.99 -5.61
N ILE A 121 22.57 -0.99 -6.88
CA ILE A 121 23.26 0.17 -7.44
C ILE A 121 22.35 1.40 -7.46
N LEU A 122 21.09 1.23 -7.83
CA LEU A 122 20.16 2.36 -7.86
C LEU A 122 20.05 3.00 -6.47
N GLY A 123 19.91 2.21 -5.41
CA GLY A 123 19.88 2.76 -4.06
C GLY A 123 21.23 3.29 -3.55
N ALA A 124 22.37 2.78 -4.02
CA ALA A 124 23.67 3.39 -3.79
C ALA A 124 23.77 4.78 -4.45
N VAL A 125 23.34 4.91 -5.71
CA VAL A 125 23.30 6.20 -6.42
C VAL A 125 22.36 7.18 -5.75
N LEU A 126 21.18 6.74 -5.28
CA LEU A 126 20.27 7.58 -4.49
C LEU A 126 20.93 8.16 -3.23
N SER A 127 21.89 7.45 -2.64
CA SER A 127 22.63 7.92 -1.47
C SER A 127 23.68 8.98 -1.83
N LEU A 128 24.16 8.99 -3.08
CA LEU A 128 25.16 9.93 -3.61
C LEU A 128 24.53 11.17 -4.26
N MET A 129 23.35 11.01 -4.87
CA MET A 129 22.54 12.14 -5.33
C MET A 129 22.15 12.92 -4.08
N SER A 130 22.77 14.07 -3.79
CA SER A 130 22.42 14.92 -2.64
C SER A 130 21.02 15.50 -2.86
N PRO A 131 19.94 14.84 -2.42
CA PRO A 131 18.60 15.23 -2.80
C PRO A 131 18.18 16.40 -1.91
N GLN A 132 17.28 17.25 -2.40
CA GLN A 132 16.62 18.17 -1.48
C GLN A 132 15.78 17.36 -0.50
N THR A 133 16.02 17.55 0.79
CA THR A 133 15.14 17.05 1.85
C THR A 133 14.16 18.16 2.19
N LEU A 134 12.87 17.88 2.07
CA LEU A 134 11.83 18.85 2.42
C LEU A 134 11.29 18.57 3.83
N PRO A 135 11.02 19.62 4.63
CA PRO A 135 10.36 19.47 5.92
C PRO A 135 8.88 19.09 5.75
N GLY A 136 8.27 19.47 4.63
CA GLY A 136 6.93 19.04 4.26
C GLY A 136 6.70 19.12 2.76
N LEU A 137 5.75 18.32 2.28
CA LEU A 137 5.35 18.22 0.88
C LEU A 137 3.85 18.01 0.79
N GLU A 138 3.15 18.86 0.04
CA GLU A 138 1.76 18.63 -0.31
C GLU A 138 1.69 17.91 -1.66
N ILE A 139 1.02 16.76 -1.69
CA ILE A 139 0.80 15.99 -2.90
C ILE A 139 -0.54 16.42 -3.48
N THR A 140 -0.49 17.15 -4.59
CA THR A 140 -1.68 17.61 -5.33
C THR A 140 -1.80 16.90 -6.68
N PRO A 141 -2.99 16.84 -7.30
CA PRO A 141 -3.18 16.15 -8.58
C PRO A 141 -2.28 16.63 -9.72
N ASP A 142 -1.91 17.91 -9.70
CA ASP A 142 -1.11 18.58 -10.72
C ASP A 142 0.32 18.87 -10.25
N MET A 143 0.76 18.28 -9.13
CA MET A 143 2.11 18.50 -8.63
C MET A 143 3.17 18.02 -9.62
N GLU A 144 4.26 18.78 -9.70
CA GLU A 144 5.48 18.40 -10.38
C GLU A 144 6.66 18.66 -9.45
N VAL A 145 7.68 17.81 -9.50
CA VAL A 145 8.96 18.04 -8.79
C VAL A 145 10.00 18.46 -9.80
N GLU A 146 10.70 19.57 -9.55
CA GLU A 146 11.73 20.06 -10.48
C GLU A 146 13.01 19.21 -10.42
N THR A 147 13.31 18.67 -9.24
CA THR A 147 14.53 17.89 -8.97
C THR A 147 14.23 16.72 -8.04
N VAL A 148 15.17 15.75 -7.96
CA VAL A 148 15.07 14.63 -7.02
C VAL A 148 14.87 15.12 -5.59
N THR A 149 13.74 14.74 -5.02
CA THR A 149 13.35 15.12 -3.65
C THR A 149 13.32 13.87 -2.77
N LYS A 150 13.89 13.96 -1.57
CA LYS A 150 13.87 12.87 -0.59
C LYS A 150 12.87 13.16 0.53
N LEU A 151 12.02 12.19 0.82
CA LEU A 151 11.14 12.18 1.98
C LEU A 151 11.68 11.17 2.99
N THR A 152 11.61 11.57 4.25
CA THR A 152 11.91 10.72 5.41
C THR A 152 10.69 10.68 6.32
N ARG A 153 10.78 9.94 7.43
CA ARG A 153 9.67 9.82 8.39
C ARG A 153 9.32 11.14 9.06
N GLU A 154 10.30 12.02 9.18
CA GLU A 154 10.12 13.38 9.70
C GLU A 154 9.48 14.32 8.69
N THR A 155 9.48 13.96 7.39
CA THR A 155 8.84 14.78 6.36
C THR A 155 7.32 14.69 6.49
N LYS A 156 6.68 15.86 6.65
CA LYS A 156 5.21 15.97 6.67
C LYS A 156 4.66 15.89 5.25
N VAL A 157 3.97 14.82 4.90
CA VAL A 157 3.30 14.66 3.60
C VAL A 157 1.82 15.00 3.76
N VAL A 158 1.36 16.03 3.06
CA VAL A 158 -0.04 16.45 3.09
C VAL A 158 -0.78 15.86 1.89
N LEU A 159 -1.87 15.14 2.15
CA LEU A 159 -2.80 14.66 1.13
C LEU A 159 -4.11 15.46 1.24
N ASP A 160 -4.45 16.17 0.16
CA ASP A 160 -5.63 17.03 0.11
C ASP A 160 -6.41 16.79 -1.17
N ASN A 161 -7.64 16.28 -1.05
CA ASN A 161 -8.59 16.06 -2.14
C ASN A 161 -7.99 15.35 -3.36
N ILE A 162 -7.21 14.28 -3.11
CA ILE A 162 -6.45 13.57 -4.13
C ILE A 162 -6.88 12.11 -4.24
N ALA A 163 -6.79 11.57 -5.46
CA ALA A 163 -6.92 10.13 -5.70
C ALA A 163 -5.54 9.49 -5.87
N VAL A 164 -5.19 8.51 -5.03
CA VAL A 164 -3.92 7.78 -5.07
C VAL A 164 -4.17 6.28 -5.09
N THR A 165 -3.18 5.50 -5.53
CA THR A 165 -3.29 4.04 -5.40
C THR A 165 -3.20 3.63 -3.93
N ASP A 166 -3.88 2.55 -3.57
CA ASP A 166 -3.78 1.92 -2.25
C ASP A 166 -2.32 1.63 -1.87
N VAL A 167 -1.54 1.07 -2.80
CA VAL A 167 -0.11 0.78 -2.58
C VAL A 167 0.70 2.04 -2.30
N LEU A 168 0.49 3.13 -3.07
CA LEU A 168 1.20 4.39 -2.84
C LEU A 168 0.84 4.99 -1.49
N PHE A 169 -0.43 4.96 -1.13
CA PHE A 169 -0.90 5.45 0.14
C PHE A 169 -0.26 4.70 1.31
N LEU A 170 -0.28 3.36 1.31
CA LEU A 170 0.31 2.57 2.39
C LEU A 170 1.83 2.75 2.50
N GLU A 171 2.53 2.84 1.38
CA GLU A 171 3.97 3.09 1.36
C GLU A 171 4.30 4.49 1.93
N LEU A 172 3.52 5.52 1.62
CA LEU A 172 3.64 6.85 2.26
C LEU A 172 3.40 6.77 3.76
N MET A 173 2.34 6.10 4.20
CA MET A 173 1.99 5.91 5.62
C MET A 173 3.10 5.19 6.41
N SER A 174 3.95 4.41 5.75
CA SER A 174 5.04 3.66 6.38
C SER A 174 6.37 4.42 6.49
N LYS A 175 6.54 5.51 5.74
CA LYS A 175 7.83 6.19 5.53
C LYS A 175 7.81 7.70 5.66
N ALA A 176 6.66 8.31 5.89
CA ALA A 176 6.49 9.74 6.08
C ALA A 176 5.42 10.02 7.15
N ALA A 177 5.42 11.24 7.71
CA ALA A 177 4.34 11.71 8.56
C ALA A 177 3.19 12.21 7.68
N VAL A 178 2.10 11.45 7.56
CA VAL A 178 1.02 11.75 6.61
C VAL A 178 -0.09 12.54 7.31
N GLU A 179 -0.40 13.72 6.78
CA GLU A 179 -1.54 14.53 7.19
C GLU A 179 -2.62 14.49 6.10
N ILE A 180 -3.86 14.19 6.51
CA ILE A 180 -5.01 14.22 5.61
C ILE A 180 -5.91 15.38 5.98
N ARG A 181 -6.08 16.33 5.05
CA ARG A 181 -6.85 17.57 5.28
C ARG A 181 -8.31 17.44 4.85
N ASN A 182 -8.56 16.85 3.69
CA ASN A 182 -9.90 16.59 3.15
C ASN A 182 -10.02 15.12 2.71
N THR A 183 -11.00 14.79 1.88
CA THR A 183 -11.20 13.42 1.41
C THR A 183 -10.06 12.94 0.51
N VAL A 184 -9.50 11.77 0.79
CA VAL A 184 -8.56 11.09 -0.10
C VAL A 184 -9.25 9.87 -0.69
N SER A 185 -9.13 9.69 -2.00
CA SER A 185 -9.70 8.55 -2.71
C SER A 185 -8.63 7.48 -2.96
N LEU A 186 -8.85 6.26 -2.49
CA LEU A 186 -8.01 5.11 -2.81
C LEU A 186 -8.59 4.35 -4.00
N VAL A 187 -7.69 3.97 -4.90
CA VAL A 187 -7.97 3.19 -6.11
C VAL A 187 -7.02 2.00 -6.13
N GLY A 188 -7.47 0.83 -6.57
CA GLY A 188 -6.59 -0.35 -6.66
C GLY A 188 -5.49 -0.15 -7.69
N ASP A 189 -4.29 -0.67 -7.41
CA ASP A 189 -3.18 -0.63 -8.36
C ASP A 189 -3.39 -1.61 -9.54
N ASP A 190 -3.35 -1.09 -10.77
CA ASP A 190 -3.65 -1.81 -12.03
C ASP A 190 -2.57 -2.83 -12.45
N ASN A 191 -1.52 -3.03 -11.65
CA ASN A 191 -0.31 -3.77 -12.05
C ASN A 191 -0.40 -5.31 -11.93
N THR A 192 -1.56 -5.87 -11.59
CA THR A 192 -1.75 -7.33 -11.59
C THR A 192 -2.33 -7.78 -12.94
N PHE A 193 -1.59 -8.63 -13.65
CA PHE A 193 -1.87 -9.13 -15.01
C PHE A 193 -3.12 -10.02 -15.13
N ASP A 194 -4.00 -10.03 -14.12
CA ASP A 194 -5.23 -10.79 -14.12
C ASP A 194 -6.41 -9.87 -14.44
N TRP A 195 -7.08 -10.09 -15.56
CA TRP A 195 -8.24 -9.30 -15.95
C TRP A 195 -9.43 -9.41 -14.95
N ARG A 196 -9.34 -10.31 -13.96
CA ARG A 196 -10.26 -10.44 -12.81
C ARG A 196 -9.95 -9.54 -11.62
N THR A 197 -8.80 -8.85 -11.54
CA THR A 197 -8.38 -8.03 -10.39
C THR A 197 -8.73 -6.55 -10.48
N LYS A 198 -9.37 -6.11 -11.57
CA LYS A 198 -9.63 -4.67 -11.88
C LYS A 198 -10.45 -3.90 -10.85
N GLU A 199 -10.95 -4.56 -9.82
CA GLU A 199 -11.95 -4.01 -8.90
C GLU A 199 -11.74 -4.46 -7.45
N ARG A 200 -10.56 -4.98 -7.11
CA ARG A 200 -10.25 -5.50 -5.76
C ARG A 200 -9.16 -4.65 -5.11
N ILE A 201 -9.36 -4.28 -3.85
CA ILE A 201 -8.32 -3.69 -2.99
C ILE A 201 -8.07 -4.64 -1.82
N GLN A 202 -6.80 -4.93 -1.55
CA GLN A 202 -6.40 -5.75 -0.41
C GLN A 202 -5.46 -4.95 0.48
N PHE A 203 -5.94 -4.61 1.67
CA PHE A 203 -5.11 -4.08 2.73
C PHE A 203 -4.47 -5.25 3.48
N CYS A 204 -3.15 -5.35 3.34
CA CYS A 204 -2.36 -6.33 4.05
C CYS A 204 -1.09 -5.63 4.52
N PHE A 205 -0.81 -5.74 5.81
CA PHE A 205 0.40 -5.20 6.40
C PHE A 205 1.51 -6.25 6.55
N ASP A 206 1.32 -7.45 5.98
CA ASP A 206 2.35 -8.47 5.91
C ASP A 206 3.50 -7.97 5.02
N GLY A 207 4.72 -7.97 5.57
CA GLY A 207 5.92 -7.51 4.87
C GLY A 207 6.42 -6.12 5.27
N TYR A 208 5.66 -5.39 6.10
CA TYR A 208 6.18 -4.22 6.81
C TYR A 208 6.96 -4.63 8.05
N THR A 209 8.08 -3.95 8.28
CA THR A 209 8.89 -4.09 9.50
C THR A 209 8.17 -3.49 10.71
N ASP A 210 8.53 -3.89 11.93
CA ASP A 210 7.95 -3.36 13.17
C ASP A 210 7.99 -1.83 13.23
N GLU A 211 9.07 -1.24 12.70
CA GLU A 211 9.28 0.19 12.66
C GLU A 211 8.40 0.89 11.59
N GLU A 212 8.23 0.27 10.41
CA GLU A 212 7.25 0.75 9.42
C GLU A 212 5.82 0.65 9.98
N MET A 213 5.51 -0.43 10.70
CA MET A 213 4.21 -0.63 11.34
C MET A 213 3.94 0.39 12.43
N LYS A 214 4.94 0.76 13.23
CA LYS A 214 4.82 1.82 14.21
C LYS A 214 4.49 3.15 13.54
N GLN A 215 5.17 3.50 12.46
CA GLN A 215 4.89 4.71 11.68
C GLN A 215 3.47 4.72 11.12
N ILE A 216 3.02 3.58 10.57
CA ILE A 216 1.65 3.42 10.07
C ILE A 216 0.64 3.67 11.19
N HIS A 217 0.81 3.04 12.35
CA HIS A 217 -0.09 3.22 13.49
C HIS A 217 -0.13 4.67 13.99
N GLU A 218 1.01 5.36 14.07
CA GLU A 218 1.06 6.77 14.45
C GLU A 218 0.28 7.65 13.47
N ASN A 219 0.45 7.44 12.16
CA ASN A 219 -0.30 8.15 11.12
C ASN A 219 -1.80 7.84 11.19
N ILE A 220 -2.19 6.58 11.40
CA ILE A 220 -3.59 6.17 11.58
C ILE A 220 -4.20 6.85 12.81
N LYS A 221 -3.45 6.96 13.91
CA LYS A 221 -3.94 7.63 15.13
C LYS A 221 -4.15 9.13 14.93
N ALA A 222 -3.24 9.78 14.21
CA ALA A 222 -3.26 11.22 13.99
C ALA A 222 -4.27 11.68 12.92
N MET A 223 -4.66 10.80 11.99
CA MET A 223 -5.56 11.17 10.91
C MET A 223 -7.00 11.37 11.40
N PRO A 224 -7.77 12.29 10.79
CA PRO A 224 -9.21 12.38 11.02
C PRO A 224 -9.92 11.07 10.66
N SER A 225 -10.93 10.69 11.42
CA SER A 225 -11.79 9.55 11.07
C SER A 225 -12.58 9.84 9.79
N LYS A 226 -12.90 8.81 9.01
CA LYS A 226 -13.82 8.89 7.87
C LYS A 226 -13.43 9.91 6.79
N ASN A 227 -12.16 9.95 6.41
CA ASN A 227 -11.65 10.81 5.32
C ASN A 227 -11.15 10.02 4.10
N ILE A 228 -11.10 8.69 4.17
CA ILE A 228 -10.69 7.84 3.05
C ILE A 228 -11.90 7.25 2.35
N GLN A 229 -12.10 7.65 1.10
CA GLN A 229 -13.06 7.02 0.20
C GLN A 229 -12.37 5.90 -0.58
N ILE A 230 -12.96 4.71 -0.60
CA ILE A 230 -12.36 3.57 -1.32
C ILE A 230 -13.21 3.21 -2.53
N ASN A 231 -12.58 3.19 -3.70
CA ASN A 231 -13.25 2.96 -4.98
C ASN A 231 -12.90 1.57 -5.53
N ALA A 232 -13.44 0.53 -4.91
CA ALA A 232 -13.30 -0.87 -5.34
C ALA A 232 -14.63 -1.62 -5.23
N LYS A 233 -14.78 -2.73 -5.96
CA LYS A 233 -15.91 -3.65 -5.80
C LYS A 233 -15.69 -4.66 -4.69
N GLU A 234 -14.45 -5.08 -4.44
CA GLU A 234 -14.15 -5.98 -3.33
C GLU A 234 -13.04 -5.41 -2.47
N ILE A 235 -13.20 -5.50 -1.16
CA ILE A 235 -12.28 -4.90 -0.19
C ILE A 235 -11.95 -5.93 0.87
N TYR A 236 -10.67 -6.26 0.95
CA TYR A 236 -10.13 -7.24 1.87
C TYR A 236 -9.26 -6.53 2.90
N ALA A 237 -9.48 -6.82 4.18
CA ALA A 237 -8.60 -6.41 5.27
C ALA A 237 -8.38 -7.56 6.25
N GLU A 238 -7.11 -7.81 6.59
CA GLU A 238 -6.69 -8.81 7.56
C GLU A 238 -5.81 -8.21 8.68
N GLY A 239 -6.04 -8.64 9.92
CA GLY A 239 -5.21 -8.26 11.06
C GLY A 239 -5.28 -6.77 11.37
N ASP A 240 -4.12 -6.10 11.45
CA ASP A 240 -3.97 -4.68 11.79
C ASP A 240 -4.61 -3.75 10.73
N SER A 241 -4.74 -4.23 9.50
CA SER A 241 -5.43 -3.48 8.44
C SER A 241 -6.94 -3.37 8.64
N VAL A 242 -7.54 -4.23 9.47
CA VAL A 242 -8.95 -4.08 9.86
C VAL A 242 -9.13 -2.79 10.66
N TYR A 243 -8.26 -2.52 11.64
CA TYR A 243 -8.32 -1.28 12.42
C TYR A 243 -8.19 -0.04 11.53
N PHE A 244 -7.20 -0.03 10.64
CA PHE A 244 -7.04 1.03 9.63
C PHE A 244 -8.34 1.28 8.86
N LEU A 245 -8.91 0.22 8.30
CA LEU A 245 -10.10 0.33 7.47
C LEU A 245 -11.28 0.88 8.27
N LEU A 246 -11.50 0.42 9.51
CA LEU A 246 -12.59 0.91 10.36
C LEU A 246 -12.48 2.40 10.66
N LYS A 247 -11.27 2.89 10.93
CA LYS A 247 -11.02 4.30 11.25
C LYS A 247 -11.10 5.22 10.03
N ALA A 248 -10.44 4.81 8.95
CA ALA A 248 -10.22 5.65 7.79
C ALA A 248 -11.47 5.75 6.89
N TRP A 249 -12.31 4.71 6.88
CA TRP A 249 -13.41 4.56 5.92
C TRP A 249 -14.48 5.66 6.00
N ALA A 250 -14.50 6.51 4.98
CA ALA A 250 -15.55 7.51 4.76
C ALA A 250 -16.78 6.95 4.05
N GLY A 251 -16.63 5.82 3.38
CA GLY A 251 -17.64 5.25 2.49
C GLY A 251 -17.05 4.65 1.23
N ALA A 252 -17.86 3.85 0.55
CA ALA A 252 -17.57 3.46 -0.81
C ALA A 252 -18.03 4.54 -1.77
N GLY A 253 -17.23 4.82 -2.82
CA GLY A 253 -17.59 5.83 -3.80
C GLY A 253 -18.72 5.39 -4.74
N ARG A 254 -18.34 4.94 -5.94
CA ARG A 254 -19.31 4.60 -7.00
C ARG A 254 -20.00 3.25 -6.83
N TYR A 255 -19.43 2.33 -6.06
CA TYR A 255 -19.88 0.95 -5.95
C TYR A 255 -20.36 0.65 -4.54
N SER A 256 -21.31 -0.28 -4.39
CA SER A 256 -21.54 -0.99 -3.13
C SER A 256 -20.58 -2.18 -3.07
N PRO A 257 -19.53 -2.14 -2.24
CA PRO A 257 -18.49 -3.16 -2.28
C PRO A 257 -18.91 -4.41 -1.51
N ASP A 258 -18.29 -5.52 -1.87
CA ASP A 258 -18.18 -6.72 -1.06
C ASP A 258 -17.02 -6.52 -0.07
N LEU A 259 -17.32 -6.56 1.23
CA LEU A 259 -16.39 -6.25 2.31
C LEU A 259 -16.03 -7.52 3.09
N PHE A 260 -14.73 -7.84 3.14
CA PHE A 260 -14.19 -9.03 3.78
C PHE A 260 -13.21 -8.64 4.88
N LEU A 261 -13.62 -8.80 6.14
CA LEU A 261 -12.79 -8.45 7.30
C LEU A 261 -12.45 -9.69 8.12
N LYS A 262 -11.16 -9.86 8.41
CA LYS A 262 -10.68 -10.96 9.24
C LYS A 262 -9.66 -10.45 10.25
N THR A 263 -9.92 -10.66 11.54
CA THR A 263 -8.89 -10.44 12.57
C THR A 263 -8.93 -11.55 13.61
N SER A 264 -7.75 -12.00 14.01
CA SER A 264 -7.53 -12.93 15.13
C SER A 264 -7.17 -12.24 16.43
N LYS A 265 -7.01 -10.90 16.41
CA LYS A 265 -6.67 -10.05 17.55
C LYS A 265 -7.89 -9.24 17.94
N LYS A 266 -8.26 -9.28 19.22
CA LYS A 266 -9.42 -8.54 19.75
C LYS A 266 -9.08 -7.07 19.96
N GLU A 267 -7.81 -6.81 20.26
CA GLU A 267 -7.23 -5.50 20.56
C GLU A 267 -7.52 -4.48 19.45
N HIS A 268 -7.48 -4.89 18.18
CA HIS A 268 -7.77 -4.02 17.03
C HIS A 268 -9.21 -3.52 16.99
N ILE A 269 -10.15 -4.34 17.49
CA ILE A 269 -11.56 -3.97 17.56
C ILE A 269 -11.79 -3.10 18.79
N GLU A 270 -11.24 -3.49 19.95
CA GLU A 270 -11.35 -2.71 21.18
C GLU A 270 -10.80 -1.29 21.02
N GLU A 271 -9.62 -1.13 20.42
CA GLU A 271 -9.01 0.18 20.16
C GLU A 271 -9.90 1.07 19.31
N PHE A 272 -10.54 0.53 18.26
CA PHE A 272 -11.51 1.29 17.46
C PHE A 272 -12.77 1.67 18.26
N LEU A 273 -13.28 0.77 19.09
CA LEU A 273 -14.51 1.00 19.86
C LEU A 273 -14.34 2.00 21.00
N GLU A 274 -13.10 2.19 21.48
CA GLU A 274 -12.76 3.19 22.47
C GLU A 274 -12.66 4.61 21.89
N GLU A 275 -12.59 4.78 20.56
CA GLU A 275 -12.52 6.10 19.94
C GLU A 275 -13.84 6.88 20.08
N GLU A 276 -13.74 8.20 20.27
CA GLU A 276 -14.89 9.11 20.44
C GLU A 276 -15.85 9.09 19.24
N ASP A 277 -15.33 8.85 18.02
CA ASP A 277 -16.11 8.67 16.79
C ASP A 277 -16.10 7.22 16.27
N SER A 278 -16.14 6.24 17.19
CA SER A 278 -16.32 4.81 16.91
C SER A 278 -17.65 4.46 16.22
N SER A 279 -18.42 5.47 15.78
CA SER A 279 -19.61 5.29 14.98
C SER A 279 -19.25 4.77 13.59
N LEU A 280 -19.16 3.45 13.46
CA LEU A 280 -18.86 2.81 12.19
C LEU A 280 -20.08 2.86 11.27
N TRP A 281 -20.04 3.78 10.30
CA TRP A 281 -20.99 3.78 9.20
C TRP A 281 -20.36 3.05 8.01
N ILE A 282 -20.64 1.75 7.91
CA ILE A 282 -20.18 0.92 6.77
C ILE A 282 -20.85 1.36 5.45
N GLY A 283 -21.96 2.11 5.52
CA GLY A 283 -22.73 2.53 4.35
C GLY A 283 -23.42 1.35 3.66
N LYS A 284 -23.73 1.49 2.36
CA LYS A 284 -24.33 0.41 1.55
C LYS A 284 -23.24 -0.53 1.03
N VAL A 285 -22.99 -1.61 1.77
CA VAL A 285 -22.21 -2.77 1.29
C VAL A 285 -23.12 -3.80 0.65
N LYS A 286 -22.62 -4.50 -0.37
CA LYS A 286 -23.36 -5.55 -1.06
C LYS A 286 -23.27 -6.88 -0.31
N THR A 287 -22.05 -7.27 0.07
CA THR A 287 -21.76 -8.48 0.86
C THR A 287 -20.87 -8.10 2.03
N LEU A 288 -21.08 -8.71 3.20
CA LEU A 288 -20.26 -8.51 4.39
C LEU A 288 -19.84 -9.86 4.98
N ASP A 289 -18.57 -10.24 4.80
CA ASP A 289 -17.96 -11.43 5.39
C ASP A 289 -17.06 -11.01 6.56
N LEU A 290 -17.43 -11.42 7.77
CA LEU A 290 -16.69 -11.14 8.99
C LEU A 290 -16.20 -12.44 9.62
N ARG A 291 -14.90 -12.50 9.88
CA ARG A 291 -14.25 -13.69 10.46
C ARG A 291 -13.43 -13.36 11.71
N GLY A 292 -13.41 -14.28 12.66
CA GLY A 292 -12.68 -14.12 13.92
C GLY A 292 -13.32 -13.06 14.82
N TYR A 293 -12.51 -12.14 15.36
CA TYR A 293 -13.00 -11.03 16.20
C TYR A 293 -13.66 -9.91 15.39
N ALA A 294 -13.52 -9.89 14.05
CA ALA A 294 -14.20 -8.90 13.21
C ALA A 294 -15.73 -8.95 13.34
N VAL A 295 -16.29 -10.07 13.79
CA VAL A 295 -17.74 -10.23 14.03
C VAL A 295 -18.28 -9.26 15.10
N GLU A 296 -17.41 -8.76 15.98
CA GLU A 296 -17.76 -7.83 17.05
C GLU A 296 -18.04 -6.41 16.52
N ILE A 297 -17.83 -6.17 15.23
CA ILE A 297 -18.19 -4.94 14.53
C ILE A 297 -19.70 -4.83 14.26
N LEU A 298 -20.42 -5.96 14.18
CA LEU A 298 -21.86 -5.97 13.85
C LEU A 298 -22.71 -5.16 14.84
N PRO A 299 -22.64 -5.36 16.17
CA PRO A 299 -23.50 -4.61 17.10
C PRO A 299 -23.29 -3.10 17.05
N VAL A 300 -22.17 -2.63 16.52
CA VAL A 300 -21.78 -1.21 16.45
C VAL A 300 -22.34 -0.57 15.18
N SER A 301 -22.27 -1.28 14.06
CA SER A 301 -22.78 -0.81 12.76
C SER A 301 -24.32 -0.77 12.65
N PHE A 302 -25.04 -1.59 13.44
CA PHE A 302 -26.52 -1.69 13.36
C PHE A 302 -27.29 -0.84 14.38
N ARG A 303 -26.62 -0.13 15.32
CA ARG A 303 -27.30 0.73 16.33
C ARG A 303 -27.99 1.96 15.75
N ARG A 304 -27.78 2.30 14.47
CA ARG A 304 -28.34 3.50 13.84
C ARG A 304 -28.79 3.25 12.39
N GLY A 305 -29.91 2.53 12.26
CA GLY A 305 -30.82 2.63 11.10
C GLY A 305 -30.24 2.40 9.70
N SER A 306 -29.32 1.45 9.52
CA SER A 306 -28.92 1.02 8.18
C SER A 306 -29.89 -0.05 7.65
N GLU A 307 -30.55 0.23 6.53
CA GLU A 307 -31.10 -0.81 5.66
C GLU A 307 -29.92 -1.45 4.91
N ALA A 308 -29.17 -2.31 5.61
CA ALA A 308 -28.39 -3.33 4.92
C ALA A 308 -29.40 -4.30 4.30
N SER A 309 -29.40 -4.48 2.98
CA SER A 309 -30.09 -5.61 2.36
C SER A 309 -29.33 -6.88 2.75
N LEU A 310 -29.74 -7.46 3.88
CA LEU A 310 -29.21 -8.65 4.56
C LEU A 310 -29.39 -9.92 3.71
N GLN A 311 -28.71 -10.04 2.57
CA GLN A 311 -28.81 -11.25 1.76
C GLN A 311 -27.71 -12.27 2.09
N ASP A 312 -26.49 -11.87 2.45
CA ASP A 312 -25.40 -12.83 2.69
C ASP A 312 -24.39 -12.38 3.76
N ILE A 313 -24.74 -12.50 5.06
CA ILE A 313 -23.74 -12.45 6.14
C ILE A 313 -23.23 -13.87 6.40
N SER A 314 -21.99 -14.15 6.00
CA SER A 314 -21.28 -15.36 6.43
C SER A 314 -20.45 -15.06 7.68
N ASN A 315 -20.66 -15.82 8.76
CA ASN A 315 -19.86 -15.73 9.97
C ASN A 315 -19.30 -17.12 10.30
N SER A 316 -17.98 -17.21 10.47
CA SER A 316 -17.32 -18.43 10.95
C SER A 316 -16.60 -18.17 12.27
N ARG A 317 -17.29 -18.32 13.40
CA ARG A 317 -16.62 -18.50 14.70
C ARG A 317 -16.17 -19.95 14.83
N LYS A 318 -14.89 -20.23 14.58
CA LYS A 318 -14.23 -21.45 15.08
C LYS A 318 -13.27 -21.08 16.20
N ASN A 319 -13.78 -20.92 17.44
CA ASN A 319 -13.24 -21.57 18.64
C ASN A 319 -13.84 -21.07 19.99
N LYS A 320 -14.17 -22.07 20.82
CA LYS A 320 -13.99 -22.20 22.28
C LYS A 320 -13.77 -20.91 23.10
N HIS A 321 -14.84 -20.23 23.48
CA HIS A 321 -15.07 -19.69 24.83
C HIS A 321 -16.42 -18.93 24.84
N PRO A 322 -17.42 -19.38 25.61
CA PRO A 322 -18.66 -18.62 25.76
C PRO A 322 -18.44 -17.52 26.80
N ARG A 323 -18.68 -16.26 26.42
CA ARG A 323 -19.09 -15.25 27.41
C ARG A 323 -20.43 -14.67 26.99
N LEU A 324 -21.34 -14.77 27.96
CA LEU A 324 -22.73 -14.34 27.98
C LEU A 324 -22.83 -12.86 27.63
N ILE A 325 -23.69 -12.52 26.68
CA ILE A 325 -24.27 -11.18 26.60
C ILE A 325 -25.62 -11.27 27.31
N SER A 326 -25.63 -10.95 28.60
CA SER A 326 -26.85 -10.61 29.33
C SER A 326 -27.21 -9.16 29.00
N GLY A 327 -28.16 -8.97 28.10
CA GLY A 327 -28.79 -7.69 27.83
C GLY A 327 -30.27 -7.93 27.62
N GLY A 328 -31.04 -7.80 28.71
CA GLY A 328 -32.49 -7.98 28.70
C GLY A 328 -33.16 -6.99 27.77
N ILE A 329 -34.02 -7.51 26.90
CA ILE A 329 -35.02 -6.72 26.19
C ILE A 329 -36.36 -7.13 26.81
N TYR A 330 -37.06 -6.16 27.40
CA TYR A 330 -38.46 -6.30 27.79
C TYR A 330 -39.26 -6.66 26.54
N SER A 331 -39.74 -7.90 26.47
CA SER A 331 -40.72 -8.34 25.50
C SER A 331 -42.12 -8.06 26.03
N HIS A 332 -42.85 -7.19 25.34
CA HIS A 332 -44.30 -7.11 25.38
C HIS A 332 -44.86 -8.49 24.98
N GLU A 333 -45.39 -9.24 25.94
CA GLU A 333 -46.19 -10.45 25.67
C GLU A 333 -47.62 -10.03 25.34
N SER A 334 -48.07 -10.39 24.14
CA SER A 334 -49.50 -10.53 23.83
C SER A 334 -49.99 -11.88 24.37
N PRO A 335 -51.25 -12.01 24.82
CA PRO A 335 -51.69 -13.16 25.62
C PRO A 335 -51.87 -14.44 24.77
N PRO A 336 -51.69 -15.63 25.36
CA PRO A 336 -51.86 -16.92 24.68
C PRO A 336 -53.35 -17.30 24.51
N PRO A 337 -53.66 -18.25 23.60
CA PRO A 337 -55.01 -18.53 23.13
C PRO A 337 -55.86 -19.29 24.17
N SER A 338 -57.16 -18.97 24.17
CA SER A 338 -58.20 -19.60 24.99
C SER A 338 -58.45 -21.06 24.59
N THR A 339 -58.09 -22.00 25.46
CA THR A 339 -58.71 -23.34 25.53
C THR A 339 -59.97 -23.27 26.39
N ALA A 340 -61.10 -23.66 25.80
CA ALA A 340 -62.41 -23.74 26.44
C ALA A 340 -62.63 -25.10 27.16
N GLY A 341 -63.34 -25.04 28.30
CA GLY A 341 -64.04 -26.15 28.97
C GLY A 341 -63.16 -27.00 29.90
N PHE A 342 -63.51 -27.34 31.13
CA PHE A 342 -64.78 -27.40 31.86
C PHE A 342 -64.45 -27.37 33.37
N TRP A 343 -65.19 -26.62 34.19
CA TRP A 343 -65.43 -26.99 35.59
C TRP A 343 -66.88 -26.70 35.96
N TYR A 344 -67.46 -27.73 36.57
CA TYR A 344 -68.83 -27.88 37.06
C TYR A 344 -69.28 -26.77 38.00
N VAL A 345 -70.55 -26.38 37.86
CA VAL A 345 -71.36 -25.77 38.93
C VAL A 345 -72.39 -26.82 39.33
N GLU A 346 -72.28 -27.34 40.55
CA GLU A 346 -73.41 -27.95 41.26
C GLU A 346 -73.58 -27.22 42.59
N SER A 347 -74.81 -26.74 42.78
CA SER A 347 -75.31 -26.01 43.93
C SER A 347 -76.24 -26.92 44.74
N ALA A 348 -76.06 -26.97 46.06
CA ALA A 348 -77.04 -27.31 47.11
C ALA A 348 -76.23 -27.45 48.44
N SER A 349 -76.61 -26.96 49.62
CA SER A 349 -77.86 -26.40 50.16
C SER A 349 -77.50 -25.47 51.31
#